data_AF-A0A7C6IEM4-F1
#
_entry.id   AF-A0A7C6IEM4-F1
#
_cell.length_a   1.000
_cell.length_b   1.000
_cell.length_c   1.000
_cell.angle_alpha   90.00
_cell.angle_beta   90.00
_cell.angle_gamma   90.00
#
_symmetry.space_group_name_H-M   'P 1'
#
loop_
_entity.id
_entity.type
_entity.pdbx_description
1 polymer ?
#
loop_
_entity_poly.entity_id
_entity_poly.type
_entity_poly.pdbx_seq_one_letter_code
_entity_poly.pdbx_strand_id
1 'polypeptide(L)'
;MANGPVTLVILGASGDLTHRLLLPGLGTLLRARPDLDVHLVGAAFDELDDPAWRERVREALAEGGCRSEHAEGMASSTRYEHLDVTDGAAMAAFLGEIDEPGRPIVLYFALPPAVSQKACAVLADLDLPQGLRLAIEKPFGSSLESAKEFNQLLTSVVPEEQIFRVDHYLGKATVLNLLGIRFGNRIFEPVWNANNIERVEIIADET
;
A
#
# COMPACT_ATOMS: atom_id res chain seq x y z
N MET A 1 -8.59 4.64 16.89
CA MET A 1 -8.31 3.52 15.96
C MET A 1 -7.14 2.77 16.54
N ALA A 2 -7.27 1.47 16.76
CA ALA A 2 -6.32 0.70 17.57
C ALA A 2 -4.93 0.67 16.93
N ASN A 3 -3.91 1.04 17.70
CA ASN A 3 -2.48 0.79 17.43
C ASN A 3 -2.17 -0.71 17.57
N GLY A 4 -2.89 -1.56 16.85
CA GLY A 4 -2.62 -2.99 16.83
C GLY A 4 -1.42 -3.32 15.95
N PRO A 5 -0.75 -4.45 16.19
CA PRO A 5 0.29 -4.94 15.31
C PRO A 5 -0.26 -5.18 13.90
N VAL A 6 0.57 -4.97 12.88
CA VAL A 6 0.22 -5.23 11.47
C VAL A 6 1.38 -5.91 10.76
N THR A 7 1.07 -6.83 9.85
CA THR A 7 2.06 -7.35 8.90
C THR A 7 1.89 -6.60 7.57
N LEU A 8 2.93 -5.86 7.15
CA LEU A 8 2.99 -5.27 5.83
C LEU A 8 3.81 -6.20 4.91
N VAL A 9 3.15 -6.74 3.90
CA VAL A 9 3.80 -7.50 2.83
C VAL A 9 3.91 -6.62 1.61
N ILE A 10 5.11 -6.48 1.07
CA ILE A 10 5.34 -5.82 -0.22
C ILE A 10 5.54 -6.90 -1.28
N LEU A 11 4.52 -7.13 -2.11
CA LEU A 11 4.62 -7.98 -3.29
C LEU A 11 5.32 -7.18 -4.40
N GLY A 12 6.39 -7.72 -4.98
CA GLY A 12 7.29 -6.94 -5.85
C GLY A 12 8.37 -6.19 -5.04
N ALA A 13 8.82 -6.78 -3.94
CA ALA A 13 9.79 -6.15 -3.04
C ALA A 13 11.15 -5.81 -3.71
N SER A 14 11.51 -6.50 -4.80
CA SER A 14 12.72 -6.22 -5.58
C SER A 14 12.61 -4.97 -6.48
N GLY A 15 11.39 -4.44 -6.69
CA GLY A 15 11.11 -3.39 -7.67
C GLY A 15 11.50 -1.97 -7.26
N ASP A 16 11.62 -1.08 -8.27
CA ASP A 16 12.01 0.32 -8.12
C ASP A 16 11.06 1.13 -7.22
N LEU A 17 9.75 0.89 -7.35
CA LEU A 17 8.71 1.51 -6.53
C LEU A 17 8.94 1.25 -5.04
N THR A 18 9.26 0.00 -4.70
CA THR A 18 9.51 -0.42 -3.32
C THR A 18 10.68 0.34 -2.74
N HIS A 19 11.81 0.35 -3.45
CA HIS A 19 13.05 0.99 -3.00
C HIS A 19 12.89 2.51 -2.87
N ARG A 20 12.33 3.17 -3.88
CA ARG A 20 12.35 4.63 -3.97
C ARG A 20 11.22 5.32 -3.24
N LEU A 21 10.08 4.64 -3.04
CA LEU A 21 8.87 5.28 -2.50
C LEU A 21 8.31 4.53 -1.28
N LEU A 22 8.12 3.21 -1.35
CA LEU A 22 7.42 2.49 -0.27
C LEU A 22 8.24 2.40 1.00
N LEU A 23 9.49 1.92 0.92
CA LEU A 23 10.36 1.79 2.08
C LEU A 23 10.75 3.15 2.71
N PRO A 24 11.10 4.20 1.93
CA PRO A 24 11.29 5.54 2.49
C PRO A 24 10.00 6.13 3.08
N GLY A 25 8.85 5.83 2.47
CA GLY A 25 7.53 6.19 3.00
C GLY A 25 7.26 5.52 4.35
N LEU A 26 7.59 4.24 4.50
CA LEU A 26 7.52 3.52 5.77
C LEU A 26 8.47 4.13 6.80
N GLY A 27 9.67 4.52 6.41
CA GLY A 27 10.59 5.26 7.28
C GLY A 27 9.96 6.57 7.79
N THR A 28 9.35 7.35 6.90
CA THR A 28 8.63 8.57 7.28
C THR A 28 7.48 8.28 8.24
N LEU A 29 6.72 7.22 8.02
CA LEU A 29 5.64 6.78 8.91
C LEU A 29 6.17 6.42 10.30
N LEU A 30 7.21 5.58 10.38
CA LEU A 30 7.79 5.13 11.65
C LEU A 30 8.46 6.28 12.43
N ARG A 31 9.00 7.30 11.74
CA ARG A 31 9.45 8.54 12.40
C ARG A 31 8.27 9.29 13.01
N ALA A 32 7.18 9.46 12.27
CA ALA A 32 6.02 10.22 12.72
C ALA A 32 5.20 9.47 13.78
N ARG A 33 5.24 8.14 13.75
CA ARG A 33 4.48 7.21 14.58
C ARG A 33 5.39 6.08 15.08
N PRO A 34 6.30 6.39 16.02
CA PRO A 34 7.27 5.41 16.54
C PRO A 34 6.63 4.30 17.37
N ASP A 35 5.34 4.44 17.70
CA ASP A 35 4.52 3.51 18.45
C ASP A 35 3.86 2.42 17.59
N LEU A 36 4.00 2.47 16.26
CA LEU A 36 3.42 1.46 15.36
C LEU A 36 4.24 0.17 15.34
N ASP A 37 3.63 -0.95 15.73
CA ASP A 37 4.18 -2.29 15.53
C ASP A 37 3.88 -2.76 14.10
N VAL A 38 4.90 -2.66 13.25
CA VAL A 38 4.86 -3.13 11.86
C VAL A 38 5.84 -4.29 11.73
N HIS A 39 5.35 -5.44 11.29
CA HIS A 39 6.18 -6.54 10.80
C HIS A 39 6.27 -6.44 9.27
N LEU A 40 7.47 -6.26 8.73
CA LEU A 40 7.68 -6.12 7.29
C LEU A 40 8.10 -7.45 6.67
N VAL A 41 7.47 -7.83 5.56
CA VAL A 41 7.89 -8.95 4.73
C VAL A 41 8.01 -8.48 3.28
N GLY A 42 9.17 -8.71 2.66
CA GLY A 42 9.33 -8.53 1.22
C GLY A 42 9.03 -9.84 0.50
N ALA A 43 8.33 -9.80 -0.62
CA ALA A 43 8.15 -10.98 -1.47
C ALA A 43 8.30 -10.59 -2.95
N ALA A 44 9.08 -11.32 -3.72
CA ALA A 44 9.16 -11.13 -5.16
C ALA A 44 9.65 -12.38 -5.90
N PHE A 45 9.53 -12.36 -7.23
CA PHE A 45 10.02 -13.45 -8.08
C PHE A 45 11.55 -13.47 -8.18
N ASP A 46 12.25 -12.34 -8.00
CA ASP A 46 13.70 -12.35 -7.98
C ASP A 46 14.22 -12.97 -6.68
N GLU A 47 15.30 -13.75 -6.74
CA GLU A 47 15.98 -14.23 -5.54
C GLU A 47 16.75 -13.08 -4.87
N LEU A 48 16.57 -12.93 -3.55
CA LEU A 48 17.34 -12.04 -2.70
C LEU A 48 17.48 -12.71 -1.34
N ASP A 49 18.68 -12.69 -0.77
CA ASP A 49 18.88 -13.22 0.57
C ASP A 49 18.41 -12.23 1.65
N ASP A 50 18.06 -12.78 2.81
CA ASP A 50 17.66 -12.00 3.98
C ASP A 50 18.65 -10.89 4.35
N PRO A 51 19.98 -11.13 4.39
CA PRO A 51 20.95 -10.07 4.68
C PRO A 51 20.88 -8.89 3.72
N ALA A 52 20.82 -9.12 2.41
CA ALA A 52 20.73 -8.05 1.41
C ALA A 52 19.38 -7.33 1.48
N TRP A 53 18.28 -8.05 1.76
CA TRP A 53 16.98 -7.45 1.98
C TRP A 53 16.98 -6.52 3.21
N ARG A 54 17.51 -6.99 4.35
CA ARG A 54 17.60 -6.21 5.58
C ARG A 54 18.42 -4.94 5.37
N GLU A 55 19.54 -5.02 4.65
CA GLU A 55 20.35 -3.84 4.36
C GLU A 55 19.58 -2.83 3.50
N ARG A 56 18.92 -3.30 2.44
CA ARG A 56 18.08 -2.45 1.60
C ARG A 56 16.97 -1.75 2.41
N VAL A 57 16.34 -2.46 3.33
CA VAL A 57 15.33 -1.89 4.23
C VAL A 57 15.95 -0.82 5.12
N ARG A 58 17.10 -1.08 5.75
CA ARG A 58 17.77 -0.09 6.61
C ARG A 58 18.11 1.19 5.86
N GLU A 59 18.73 1.06 4.69
CA GLU A 59 19.11 2.19 3.85
C GLU A 59 17.88 3.04 3.50
N ALA A 60 16.81 2.40 3.01
CA ALA A 60 15.60 3.10 2.60
C ALA A 60 14.83 3.73 3.78
N LEU A 61 14.76 3.07 4.95
CA LEU A 61 14.17 3.68 6.15
C LEU A 61 14.96 4.92 6.60
N ALA A 62 16.29 4.88 6.46
CA ALA A 62 17.17 5.98 6.78
C ALA A 62 17.02 7.15 5.79
N GLU A 63 16.82 6.90 4.50
CA GLU A 63 16.41 7.90 3.50
C GLU A 63 15.06 8.52 3.84
N GLY A 64 14.13 7.67 4.29
CA GLY A 64 12.86 8.07 4.89
C GLY A 64 13.01 8.82 6.22
N GLY A 65 14.23 9.02 6.72
CA GLY A 65 14.60 9.79 7.90
C GLY A 65 14.25 9.12 9.23
N CYS A 66 14.22 7.79 9.29
CA CYS A 66 14.03 7.03 10.51
C CYS A 66 15.24 6.14 10.81
N ARG A 67 15.83 6.30 11.99
CA ARG A 67 16.96 5.51 12.50
C ARG A 67 16.73 5.11 13.97
N SER A 68 15.47 4.97 14.38
CA SER A 68 15.13 4.61 15.75
C SER A 68 15.49 3.14 16.01
N GLU A 69 15.73 2.80 17.28
CA GLU A 69 15.93 1.40 17.69
C GLU A 69 14.75 0.51 17.30
N HIS A 70 13.53 1.05 17.33
CA HIS A 70 12.32 0.37 16.86
C HIS A 70 12.39 0.02 15.36
N ALA A 71 12.79 0.98 14.51
CA ALA A 71 12.94 0.74 13.08
C ALA A 71 14.06 -0.27 12.78
N GLU A 72 15.16 -0.22 13.54
CA GLU A 72 16.24 -1.20 13.44
C GLU A 72 15.78 -2.61 13.88
N GLY A 73 14.95 -2.70 14.93
CA GLY A 73 14.33 -3.95 15.37
C GLY A 73 13.49 -4.59 14.26
N MET A 74 12.60 -3.80 13.64
CA MET A 74 11.80 -4.25 12.48
C MET A 74 12.70 -4.64 11.28
N ALA A 75 13.70 -3.82 10.94
CA ALA A 75 14.61 -4.09 9.84
C ALA A 75 15.51 -5.31 10.11
N SER A 76 15.73 -5.69 11.36
CA SER A 76 16.46 -6.91 11.72
C SER A 76 15.57 -8.16 11.71
N SER A 77 14.28 -8.03 11.97
CA SER A 77 13.31 -9.14 11.95
C SER A 77 12.62 -9.36 10.61
N THR A 78 12.76 -8.42 9.66
CA THR A 78 12.21 -8.58 8.31
C THR A 78 12.89 -9.73 7.55
N ARG A 79 12.12 -10.35 6.66
CA ARG A 79 12.55 -11.44 5.79
C ARG A 79 12.12 -11.18 4.36
N TYR A 80 12.80 -11.84 3.44
CA TYR A 80 12.47 -11.83 2.02
C TYR A 80 12.04 -13.22 1.57
N GLU A 81 10.91 -13.29 0.88
CA GLU A 81 10.39 -14.53 0.31
C GLU A 81 10.55 -14.53 -1.22
N HIS A 82 11.12 -15.61 -1.75
CA HIS A 82 11.06 -15.87 -3.18
C HIS A 82 9.69 -16.46 -3.52
N LEU A 83 8.83 -15.66 -4.16
CA LEU A 83 7.42 -15.99 -4.36
C LEU A 83 6.96 -15.66 -5.77
N ASP A 84 6.49 -16.67 -6.50
CA ASP A 84 5.62 -16.46 -7.65
C ASP A 84 4.18 -16.22 -7.18
N VAL A 85 3.76 -14.96 -7.23
CA VAL A 85 2.41 -14.54 -6.79
C VAL A 85 1.28 -15.09 -7.67
N THR A 86 1.61 -15.72 -8.80
CA THR A 86 0.66 -16.34 -9.71
C THR A 86 0.52 -17.85 -9.49
N ASP A 87 1.34 -18.44 -8.61
CA ASP A 87 1.18 -19.80 -8.12
C ASP A 87 0.32 -19.80 -6.84
N GLY A 88 -0.88 -20.38 -6.94
CA GLY A 88 -1.81 -20.43 -5.83
C GLY A 88 -1.36 -21.30 -4.66
N ALA A 89 -0.60 -22.37 -4.91
CA ALA A 89 -0.08 -23.20 -3.83
C ALA A 89 1.02 -22.46 -3.06
N ALA A 90 1.92 -21.77 -3.78
CA ALA A 90 2.96 -20.95 -3.18
C ALA A 90 2.37 -19.77 -2.39
N MET A 91 1.39 -19.06 -2.96
CA MET A 91 0.70 -17.96 -2.28
C MET A 91 -0.04 -18.42 -1.02
N ALA A 92 -0.73 -19.56 -1.08
CA ALA A 92 -1.44 -20.12 0.08
C ALA A 92 -0.48 -20.51 1.21
N ALA A 93 0.62 -21.19 0.86
CA ALA A 93 1.66 -21.56 1.84
C ALA A 93 2.26 -20.32 2.48
N PHE A 94 2.65 -19.32 1.67
CA PHE A 94 3.20 -18.06 2.16
C PHE A 94 2.25 -17.33 3.10
N LEU A 95 0.97 -17.17 2.72
CA LEU A 95 -0.04 -16.52 3.56
C LEU A 95 -0.25 -17.26 4.88
N GLY A 96 -0.28 -18.60 4.86
CA GLY A 96 -0.40 -19.41 6.08
C GLY A 96 0.78 -19.27 7.03
N GLU A 97 1.99 -19.02 6.51
CA GLU A 97 3.20 -18.79 7.33
C GLU A 97 3.25 -17.41 8.00
N ILE A 98 2.58 -16.42 7.43
CA ILE A 98 2.52 -15.05 7.99
C ILE A 98 1.23 -14.76 8.75
N ASP A 99 0.24 -15.66 8.70
CA ASP A 99 -1.03 -15.49 9.40
C ASP A 99 -0.84 -15.67 10.91
N GLU A 100 -0.92 -14.56 11.63
CA GLU A 100 -0.82 -14.51 13.09
C GLU A 100 -2.13 -13.94 13.67
N PRO A 101 -2.81 -14.67 14.58
CA PRO A 101 -4.04 -14.19 15.20
C PRO A 101 -3.88 -12.81 15.85
N GLY A 102 -4.71 -11.85 15.42
CA GLY A 102 -4.70 -10.48 15.95
C GLY A 102 -3.70 -9.53 15.28
N ARG A 103 -2.96 -9.98 14.26
CA ARG A 103 -2.07 -9.15 13.43
C ARG A 103 -2.56 -9.16 11.97
N PRO A 104 -3.44 -8.23 11.57
CA PRO A 104 -3.93 -8.16 10.20
C PRO A 104 -2.79 -8.00 9.18
N ILE A 105 -2.99 -8.58 8.00
CA ILE A 105 -2.02 -8.50 6.90
C ILE A 105 -2.46 -7.40 5.91
N VAL A 106 -1.51 -6.60 5.47
CA VAL A 106 -1.66 -5.67 4.34
C VAL A 106 -0.79 -6.17 3.20
N LEU A 107 -1.39 -6.59 2.09
CA LEU A 107 -0.68 -6.89 0.85
C LEU A 107 -0.58 -5.62 0.01
N TYR A 108 0.62 -5.09 -0.13
CA TYR A 108 0.92 -4.00 -1.06
C TYR A 108 1.38 -4.57 -2.40
N PHE A 109 0.64 -4.27 -3.46
CA PHE A 109 0.90 -4.77 -4.80
C PHE A 109 1.83 -3.79 -5.54
N ALA A 110 3.13 -3.86 -5.26
CA ALA A 110 4.17 -3.16 -6.01
C ALA A 110 4.57 -3.94 -7.28
N LEU A 111 3.55 -4.40 -8.02
CA LEU A 111 3.68 -5.31 -9.16
C LEU A 111 3.18 -4.64 -10.45
N PRO A 112 3.65 -5.10 -11.63
CA PRO A 112 3.05 -4.70 -12.90
C PRO A 112 1.54 -5.01 -12.94
N PRO A 113 0.70 -4.20 -13.60
CA PRO A 113 -0.76 -4.33 -13.51
C PRO A 113 -1.31 -5.72 -13.88
N ALA A 114 -0.75 -6.33 -14.93
CA ALA A 114 -1.14 -7.67 -15.36
C ALA A 114 -0.80 -8.75 -14.32
N VAL A 115 0.29 -8.58 -13.56
CA VAL A 115 0.69 -9.49 -12.49
C VAL A 115 -0.20 -9.27 -11.26
N SER A 116 -0.52 -8.02 -10.92
CA SER A 116 -1.46 -7.70 -9.83
C SER A 116 -2.84 -8.34 -10.05
N GLN A 117 -3.37 -8.29 -11.27
CA GLN A 117 -4.65 -8.94 -11.60
C GLN A 117 -4.59 -10.45 -11.45
N LYS A 118 -3.51 -11.10 -11.93
CA LYS A 118 -3.32 -12.55 -11.77
C LYS A 118 -3.19 -12.94 -10.30
N ALA A 119 -2.43 -12.18 -9.51
CA ALA A 119 -2.31 -12.41 -8.07
C ALA A 119 -3.66 -12.27 -7.36
N CYS A 120 -4.49 -11.28 -7.73
CA CYS A 120 -5.84 -11.16 -7.19
C CYS A 120 -6.74 -12.33 -7.60
N ALA A 121 -6.62 -12.83 -8.84
CA ALA A 121 -7.35 -14.02 -9.29
C ALA A 121 -6.97 -15.26 -8.49
N VAL A 122 -5.67 -15.45 -8.22
CA VAL A 122 -5.18 -16.50 -7.32
C VAL A 122 -5.78 -16.35 -5.92
N LEU A 123 -5.73 -15.16 -5.34
CA LEU A 123 -6.26 -14.91 -3.98
C LEU A 123 -7.77 -15.18 -3.87
N ALA A 124 -8.54 -15.00 -4.95
CA ALA A 124 -9.99 -15.24 -4.94
C ALA A 124 -10.36 -16.71 -4.71
N ASP A 125 -9.45 -17.64 -5.00
CA ASP A 125 -9.67 -19.08 -4.86
C ASP A 125 -9.07 -19.67 -3.56
N LEU A 126 -8.50 -18.83 -2.68
CA LEU A 126 -7.82 -19.25 -1.46
C LEU A 126 -8.63 -18.95 -0.19
N ASP A 127 -8.37 -19.73 0.87
CA ASP A 127 -8.77 -19.37 2.22
C ASP A 127 -7.84 -18.27 2.74
N LEU A 128 -8.38 -17.06 2.90
CA LEU A 128 -7.58 -15.87 3.22
C LEU A 128 -7.55 -15.57 4.71
N PRO A 129 -6.41 -15.05 5.24
CA PRO A 129 -6.32 -14.57 6.61
C PRO A 129 -7.39 -13.52 6.96
N GLN A 130 -7.88 -13.57 8.20
CA GLN A 130 -8.92 -12.65 8.63
C GLN A 130 -8.40 -11.19 8.66
N GLY A 131 -9.14 -10.28 8.04
CA GLY A 131 -8.81 -8.86 8.04
C GLY A 131 -7.70 -8.48 7.06
N LEU A 132 -7.39 -9.35 6.08
CA LEU A 132 -6.49 -9.07 4.96
C LEU A 132 -6.88 -7.77 4.24
N ARG A 133 -5.95 -6.88 4.01
CA ARG A 133 -6.16 -5.63 3.26
C ARG A 133 -5.32 -5.63 2.00
N LEU A 134 -5.87 -5.12 0.92
CA LEU A 134 -5.18 -5.00 -0.36
C LEU A 134 -4.85 -3.53 -0.62
N ALA A 135 -3.60 -3.20 -0.87
CA ALA A 135 -3.17 -1.90 -1.37
C ALA A 135 -2.72 -2.05 -2.83
N ILE A 136 -3.51 -1.51 -3.74
CA ILE A 136 -3.35 -1.69 -5.19
C ILE A 136 -2.87 -0.39 -5.83
N GLU A 137 -1.82 -0.45 -6.64
CA GLU A 137 -1.35 0.67 -7.43
C GLU A 137 -2.13 0.85 -8.72
N LYS A 138 -2.16 2.11 -9.21
CA LYS A 138 -2.68 2.42 -10.54
C LYS A 138 -1.80 1.82 -11.65
N PRO A 139 -2.33 1.55 -12.85
CA PRO A 139 -3.71 1.71 -13.29
C PRO A 139 -4.67 0.62 -12.78
N PHE A 140 -5.92 1.02 -12.50
CA PHE A 140 -7.01 0.12 -12.08
C PHE A 140 -7.83 -0.47 -13.26
N GLY A 141 -7.27 -0.41 -14.46
CA GLY A 141 -7.96 -0.67 -15.72
C GLY A 141 -7.60 0.37 -16.77
N SER A 142 -7.76 0.03 -18.04
CA SER A 142 -7.50 0.92 -19.19
C SER A 142 -8.80 1.37 -19.89
N SER A 143 -9.94 0.89 -19.41
CA SER A 143 -11.28 1.21 -19.90
C SER A 143 -12.30 1.10 -18.77
N LEU A 144 -13.50 1.64 -18.96
CA LEU A 144 -14.60 1.46 -18.01
C LEU A 144 -14.91 -0.03 -17.76
N GLU A 145 -14.85 -0.85 -18.82
CA GLU A 145 -15.12 -2.28 -18.75
C GLU A 145 -14.05 -3.01 -17.92
N SER A 146 -12.78 -2.85 -18.27
CA SER A 146 -11.67 -3.47 -17.52
C SER A 146 -11.59 -2.99 -16.07
N ALA A 147 -11.93 -1.73 -15.79
CA ALA A 147 -11.99 -1.22 -14.43
C ALA A 147 -13.12 -1.85 -13.61
N LYS A 148 -14.30 -2.08 -14.22
CA LYS A 148 -15.41 -2.79 -13.56
C LYS A 148 -15.05 -4.24 -13.28
N GLU A 149 -14.43 -4.93 -14.25
CA GLU A 149 -13.98 -6.31 -14.08
C GLU A 149 -12.96 -6.42 -12.95
N PHE A 150 -11.94 -5.54 -12.94
CA PHE A 150 -10.94 -5.56 -11.89
C PHE A 150 -11.55 -5.20 -10.52
N ASN A 151 -12.49 -4.26 -10.47
CA ASN A 151 -13.20 -3.94 -9.24
C ASN A 151 -13.98 -5.15 -8.69
N GLN A 152 -14.70 -5.86 -9.57
CA GLN A 152 -15.45 -7.06 -9.19
C GLN A 152 -14.51 -8.13 -8.63
N LEU A 153 -13.38 -8.37 -9.28
CA LEU A 153 -12.36 -9.28 -8.80
C LEU A 153 -11.83 -8.90 -7.42
N LEU A 154 -11.49 -7.63 -7.19
CA LEU A 154 -11.00 -7.22 -5.87
C LEU A 154 -12.06 -7.44 -4.78
N THR A 155 -13.32 -7.10 -5.07
CA THR A 155 -14.44 -7.27 -4.12
C THR A 155 -14.83 -8.73 -3.89
N SER A 156 -14.42 -9.67 -4.75
CA SER A 156 -14.58 -11.10 -4.49
C SER A 156 -13.48 -11.66 -3.58
N VAL A 157 -12.34 -10.97 -3.46
CA VAL A 157 -11.22 -11.36 -2.59
C VAL A 157 -11.44 -10.86 -1.16
N VAL A 158 -11.75 -9.57 -0.99
CA VAL A 158 -12.02 -8.94 0.31
C VAL A 158 -13.14 -7.91 0.20
N PRO A 159 -13.84 -7.54 1.29
CA PRO A 159 -14.85 -6.49 1.24
C PRO A 159 -14.23 -5.12 0.91
N GLU A 160 -15.05 -4.20 0.38
CA GLU A 160 -14.59 -2.91 -0.17
C GLU A 160 -13.80 -2.06 0.84
N GLU A 161 -14.16 -2.08 2.12
CA GLU A 161 -13.44 -1.38 3.19
C GLU A 161 -12.01 -1.89 3.44
N GLN A 162 -11.66 -3.05 2.89
CA GLN A 162 -10.32 -3.65 2.95
C GLN A 162 -9.52 -3.42 1.65
N ILE A 163 -10.07 -2.70 0.67
CA ILE A 163 -9.43 -2.41 -0.61
C ILE A 163 -8.98 -0.94 -0.64
N PHE A 164 -7.67 -0.75 -0.74
CA PHE A 164 -7.03 0.56 -0.80
C PHE A 164 -6.45 0.76 -2.21
N ARG A 165 -7.17 1.54 -3.03
CA ARG A 165 -6.71 1.92 -4.38
C ARG A 165 -5.83 3.16 -4.25
N VAL A 166 -4.53 3.00 -4.51
CA VAL A 166 -3.53 4.03 -4.28
C VAL A 166 -3.51 5.05 -5.43
N ASP A 167 -3.86 6.29 -5.10
CA ASP A 167 -3.59 7.46 -5.93
C ASP A 167 -2.82 8.49 -5.10
N HIS A 168 -1.55 8.68 -5.44
CA HIS A 168 -0.65 9.57 -4.69
C HIS A 168 -1.09 11.04 -4.71
N TYR A 169 -1.94 11.48 -5.67
CA TYR A 169 -2.48 12.84 -5.64
C TYR A 169 -3.41 13.05 -4.45
N LEU A 170 -4.17 12.04 -4.04
CA LEU A 170 -5.08 12.12 -2.88
C LEU A 170 -4.31 12.24 -1.56
N GLY A 171 -3.04 11.85 -1.53
CA GLY A 171 -2.15 12.03 -0.38
C GLY A 171 -1.46 13.39 -0.31
N LYS A 172 -1.57 14.25 -1.33
CA LYS A 172 -0.90 15.57 -1.34
C LYS A 172 -1.58 16.50 -0.33
N ALA A 173 -0.76 17.16 0.50
CA ALA A 173 -1.26 18.10 1.51
C ALA A 173 -2.17 19.18 0.92
N THR A 174 -1.87 19.66 -0.29
CA THR A 174 -2.70 20.64 -1.01
C THR A 174 -4.10 20.12 -1.33
N VAL A 175 -4.22 18.86 -1.75
CA VAL A 175 -5.52 18.22 -2.06
C VAL A 175 -6.31 18.01 -0.77
N LEU A 176 -5.68 17.50 0.30
CA LEU A 176 -6.32 17.33 1.60
C LEU A 176 -6.79 18.67 2.20
N ASN A 177 -6.00 19.73 2.02
CA ASN A 177 -6.33 21.07 2.49
C ASN A 177 -7.58 21.67 1.82
N LEU A 178 -7.96 21.22 0.62
CA LEU A 178 -9.20 21.70 -0.04
C LEU A 178 -10.43 21.43 0.83
N LEU A 179 -10.49 20.27 1.51
CA LEU A 179 -11.58 19.94 2.42
C LEU A 179 -11.60 20.91 3.63
N GLY A 180 -10.43 21.19 4.20
CA GLY A 180 -10.30 22.14 5.31
C GLY A 180 -10.68 23.56 4.93
N ILE A 181 -10.27 24.02 3.74
CA ILE A 181 -10.63 25.35 3.23
C ILE A 181 -12.14 25.45 3.02
N ARG A 182 -12.74 24.47 2.34
CA ARG A 182 -14.17 24.49 1.98
C ARG A 182 -15.10 24.39 3.19
N PHE A 183 -14.82 23.47 4.11
CA PHE A 183 -15.75 23.14 5.19
C PHE A 183 -15.37 23.75 6.54
N GLY A 184 -14.10 24.13 6.74
CA GLY A 184 -13.61 24.73 7.98
C GLY A 184 -13.82 26.25 8.09
N ASN A 185 -14.25 26.91 7.00
CA ASN A 185 -14.29 28.36 6.92
C ASN A 185 -15.69 28.87 6.53
N ARG A 186 -16.35 29.56 7.48
CA ARG A 186 -17.68 30.18 7.27
C ARG A 186 -17.72 31.21 6.14
N ILE A 187 -16.58 31.76 5.73
CA ILE A 187 -16.50 32.73 4.64
C ILE A 187 -16.53 32.07 3.26
N PHE A 188 -16.02 30.83 3.13
CA PHE A 188 -15.92 30.14 1.85
C PHE A 188 -17.15 29.29 1.54
N GLU A 189 -17.79 28.71 2.57
CA GLU A 189 -18.96 27.84 2.39
C GLU A 189 -20.13 28.53 1.64
N PRO A 190 -20.51 29.79 1.92
CA PRO A 190 -21.63 30.45 1.23
C PRO A 190 -21.35 30.81 -0.23
N VAL A 191 -20.06 30.95 -0.61
CA VAL A 191 -19.64 31.33 -1.97
C VAL A 191 -19.19 30.14 -2.82
N TRP A 192 -19.12 28.93 -2.25
CA TRP A 192 -18.70 27.72 -2.96
C TRP A 192 -19.86 27.08 -3.75
N ASN A 193 -20.46 27.81 -4.69
CA ASN A 193 -21.58 27.35 -5.53
C ASN A 193 -21.67 28.10 -6.87
N ALA A 194 -22.51 27.60 -7.78
CA ALA A 194 -22.66 28.11 -9.14
C ALA A 194 -23.20 29.54 -9.24
N ASN A 195 -23.77 30.12 -8.17
CA ASN A 195 -24.20 31.52 -8.18
C ASN A 195 -23.02 32.49 -7.99
N ASN A 196 -21.87 31.99 -7.51
CA ASN A 196 -20.72 32.80 -7.14
C ASN A 196 -19.42 32.39 -7.87
N ILE A 197 -19.35 31.16 -8.38
CA ILE A 197 -18.19 30.62 -9.11
C ILE A 197 -18.49 30.63 -10.61
N GLU A 198 -17.70 31.40 -11.37
CA GLU A 198 -17.77 31.42 -12.83
C GLU A 198 -17.16 30.16 -13.47
N ARG A 199 -15.98 29.72 -12.97
CA ARG A 199 -15.27 28.54 -13.49
C ARG A 199 -14.38 27.88 -12.43
N VAL A 200 -14.14 26.58 -12.58
CA VAL A 200 -13.11 25.84 -11.86
C VAL A 200 -12.09 25.35 -12.86
N GLU A 201 -10.83 25.72 -12.66
CA GLU A 201 -9.72 25.36 -13.52
C GLU A 201 -8.81 24.38 -12.77
N ILE A 202 -8.58 23.20 -13.34
CA ILE A 202 -7.72 22.16 -12.78
C ILE A 202 -6.57 21.97 -13.77
N ILE A 203 -5.37 22.34 -13.34
CA ILE A 203 -4.14 22.22 -14.13
C ILE A 203 -3.26 21.18 -13.43
N ALA A 204 -2.81 20.19 -14.21
CA ALA A 204 -1.87 19.17 -13.76
C ALA A 204 -0.73 19.12 -14.77
N ASP A 205 0.34 19.84 -14.45
CA ASP A 205 1.56 19.86 -15.25
C ASP A 205 2.60 18.92 -14.61
N GLU A 206 3.15 18.02 -15.41
CA GLU A 206 4.29 17.19 -15.05
C GLU A 206 5.47 17.61 -15.96
N THR A 207 6.66 17.75 -15.36
CA THR A 207 7.90 18.20 -16.05
C THR A 207 8.75 17.03 -16.50
#